data_AF-W7YD05-F1
#
_entry.id   AF-W7YD05-F1
#
_cell.length_a   1.000
_cell.length_b   1.000
_cell.length_c   1.000
_cell.angle_alpha   90.00
_cell.angle_beta   90.00
_cell.angle_gamma   90.00
#
_symmetry.space_group_name_H-M   'P 1'
#
loop_
_entity.id
_entity.type
_entity.pdbx_description
1 polymer ?
#
loop_
_entity_poly.entity_id
_entity_poly.type
_entity_poly.pdbx_seq_one_letter_code
_entity_poly.pdbx_strand_id
1 'polypeptide(L)'
;MKRIWMYLLLFIISYLVGYLCFNGAITAMNISERSEYHLLHTGITMFFIFMVVPAYSLATYVLRSVMRSTLFWLQAVVLIIIGFFVSLLVPFYSGFGFGYLNASYFSSEMAILLYVFFIASAIIFTLGTVIIERTFQRD
;
A
#
# COMPACT_ATOMS: atom_id res chain seq x y z
N MET A 1 -6.48 -7.52 -22.86
CA MET A 1 -6.66 -6.07 -22.57
C MET A 1 -7.51 -5.82 -21.33
N LYS A 2 -8.73 -6.37 -21.21
CA LYS A 2 -9.63 -6.15 -20.05
C LYS A 2 -8.96 -6.39 -18.68
N ARG A 3 -8.15 -7.44 -18.57
CA ARG A 3 -7.44 -7.80 -17.33
C ARG A 3 -6.44 -6.75 -16.84
N ILE A 4 -5.71 -6.07 -17.75
CA ILE A 4 -4.73 -5.02 -17.38
C ILE A 4 -5.46 -3.81 -16.78
N TRP A 5 -6.57 -3.39 -17.41
CA TRP A 5 -7.39 -2.29 -16.91
C TRP A 5 -7.99 -2.58 -15.54
N MET A 6 -8.37 -3.83 -15.25
CA MET A 6 -8.85 -4.21 -13.92
C MET A 6 -7.74 -4.13 -12.85
N TYR A 7 -6.49 -4.48 -13.18
CA TYR A 7 -5.37 -4.28 -12.25
C TYR A 7 -5.06 -2.80 -12.02
N LEU A 8 -5.08 -1.97 -13.08
CA LEU A 8 -4.93 -0.51 -12.94
C LEU A 8 -6.01 0.07 -12.02
N LEU A 9 -7.27 -0.30 -12.24
CA LEU A 9 -8.38 0.11 -11.38
C LEU A 9 -8.18 -0.38 -9.94
N LEU A 10 -7.71 -1.62 -9.77
CA LEU A 10 -7.43 -2.18 -8.45
C LEU A 10 -6.34 -1.40 -7.71
N PHE A 11 -5.28 -0.95 -8.39
CA PHE A 11 -4.27 -0.09 -7.76
C PHE A 11 -4.86 1.23 -7.28
N ILE A 12 -5.71 1.87 -8.07
CA ILE A 12 -6.39 3.12 -7.70
C ILE A 12 -7.30 2.89 -6.49
N ILE A 13 -8.13 1.84 -6.51
CA ILE A 13 -9.02 1.52 -5.38
C ILE A 13 -8.22 1.19 -4.12
N SER A 14 -7.13 0.44 -4.24
CA SER A 14 -6.28 0.07 -3.10
C SER A 14 -5.61 1.30 -2.49
N TYR A 15 -5.17 2.25 -3.32
CA TYR A 15 -4.66 3.56 -2.87
C TYR A 15 -5.74 4.34 -2.13
N LEU A 16 -6.93 4.48 -2.71
CA LEU A 16 -8.03 5.26 -2.12
C LEU A 16 -8.47 4.69 -0.76
N VAL A 17 -8.57 3.36 -0.62
CA VAL A 17 -8.90 2.75 0.68
C VAL A 17 -7.76 2.95 1.68
N GLY A 18 -6.50 2.80 1.25
CA GLY A 18 -5.34 3.13 2.09
C GLY A 18 -5.42 4.57 2.61
N TYR A 19 -5.72 5.53 1.73
CA TYR A 19 -5.85 6.95 2.06
C TYR A 19 -7.02 7.23 3.01
N LEU A 20 -8.17 6.57 2.82
CA LEU A 20 -9.31 6.66 3.75
C LEU A 20 -8.93 6.16 5.15
N CYS A 21 -8.25 5.01 5.24
CA CYS A 21 -7.79 4.46 6.51
C CYS A 21 -6.72 5.36 7.17
N PHE A 22 -5.84 5.97 6.37
CA PHE A 22 -4.86 6.94 6.84
C PHE A 22 -5.54 8.16 7.49
N ASN A 23 -6.54 8.77 6.83
CA ASN A 23 -7.30 9.89 7.41
C ASN A 23 -8.12 9.46 8.64
N GLY A 24 -8.67 8.26 8.62
CA GLY A 24 -9.34 7.66 9.77
C GLY A 24 -8.41 7.51 10.97
N ALA A 25 -7.17 7.09 10.75
CA ALA A 25 -6.15 6.95 11.80
C ALA A 25 -5.71 8.32 12.37
N ILE A 26 -5.54 9.35 11.52
CA ILE A 26 -5.28 10.72 11.99
C ILE A 26 -6.38 11.17 12.95
N THR A 27 -7.64 10.97 12.55
CA THR A 27 -8.81 11.35 13.35
C THR A 27 -8.85 10.57 14.66
N ALA A 28 -8.61 9.25 14.61
CA ALA A 28 -8.64 8.38 15.79
C ALA A 28 -7.50 8.68 16.79
N MET A 29 -6.34 9.08 16.30
CA MET A 29 -5.18 9.42 17.12
C MET A 29 -5.14 10.90 17.54
N ASN A 30 -6.10 11.72 17.09
CA ASN A 30 -6.19 13.14 17.35
C ASN A 30 -4.89 13.91 17.02
N ILE A 31 -4.22 13.52 15.92
CA ILE A 31 -2.96 14.14 15.52
C ILE A 31 -3.27 15.47 14.83
N SER A 32 -2.65 16.57 15.29
CA SER A 32 -2.90 17.89 14.72
C SER A 32 -2.42 17.95 13.26
N GLU A 33 -3.33 18.25 12.32
CA GLU A 33 -2.99 18.49 10.91
C GLU A 33 -2.09 19.72 10.77
N ARG A 34 -0.76 19.52 10.75
CA ARG A 34 0.23 20.56 10.44
C ARG A 34 0.59 20.56 8.95
N SER A 35 1.24 21.63 8.48
CA SER A 35 1.70 21.81 7.09
C SER A 35 2.54 20.65 6.53
N GLU A 36 3.16 19.83 7.38
CA GLU A 36 3.97 18.67 7.00
C GLU A 36 3.12 17.49 6.46
N TYR A 37 1.80 17.46 6.70
CA TYR A 37 0.92 16.42 6.16
C TYR A 37 0.77 16.45 4.65
N HIS A 38 0.80 17.63 4.02
CA HIS A 38 0.74 17.73 2.56
C HIS A 38 1.99 17.17 1.88
N LEU A 39 3.15 17.34 2.53
CA LEU A 39 4.41 16.74 2.11
C LEU A 39 4.36 15.22 2.28
N LEU A 40 3.84 14.74 3.42
CA LEU A 40 3.65 13.33 3.70
C LEU A 40 2.71 12.66 2.68
N HIS A 41 1.58 13.29 2.37
CA HIS A 41 0.61 12.77 1.41
C HIS A 41 1.22 12.64 0.00
N THR A 42 1.92 13.68 -0.46
CA THR A 42 2.60 13.65 -1.77
C THR A 42 3.66 12.56 -1.80
N GLY A 43 4.43 12.41 -0.71
CA GLY A 43 5.44 11.37 -0.59
C GLY A 43 4.85 9.97 -0.58
N ILE A 44 3.79 9.73 0.18
CA ILE A 44 3.05 8.45 0.20
C ILE A 44 2.52 8.12 -1.19
N THR A 45 1.96 9.11 -1.90
CA THR A 45 1.44 8.93 -3.26
C THR A 45 2.54 8.46 -4.22
N MET A 46 3.66 9.19 -4.29
CA MET A 46 4.76 8.84 -5.18
C MET A 46 5.37 7.48 -4.80
N PHE A 47 5.57 7.24 -3.50
CA PHE A 47 6.13 5.99 -3.01
C PHE A 47 5.22 4.79 -3.29
N PHE A 48 3.91 4.97 -3.17
CA PHE A 48 2.95 3.94 -3.54
C PHE A 48 3.07 3.57 -5.02
N ILE A 49 3.10 4.58 -5.91
CA ILE A 49 3.20 4.37 -7.35
C ILE A 49 4.52 3.70 -7.74
N PHE A 50 5.65 4.18 -7.22
CA PHE A 50 6.97 3.75 -7.69
C PHE A 50 7.54 2.53 -6.96
N MET A 51 7.09 2.23 -5.74
CA MET A 51 7.63 1.13 -4.94
C MET A 51 6.59 0.07 -4.62
N VAL A 52 5.41 0.46 -4.12
CA VAL A 52 4.38 -0.49 -3.69
C VAL A 52 3.73 -1.20 -4.87
N VAL A 53 3.34 -0.46 -5.92
CA VAL A 53 2.71 -1.04 -7.11
C VAL A 53 3.62 -2.09 -7.77
N PRO A 54 4.92 -1.83 -8.04
CA PRO A 54 5.84 -2.85 -8.53
C PRO A 54 6.02 -4.01 -7.56
N ALA A 55 6.17 -3.74 -6.26
CA ALA A 55 6.36 -4.79 -5.25
C ALA A 55 5.15 -5.74 -5.16
N TYR A 56 3.93 -5.20 -5.12
CA TYR A 56 2.69 -5.99 -5.07
C TYR A 56 2.49 -6.79 -6.36
N SER A 57 2.82 -6.20 -7.52
CA SER A 57 2.78 -6.89 -8.80
C SER A 57 3.75 -8.07 -8.84
N LEU A 58 5.01 -7.83 -8.44
CA LEU A 58 6.06 -8.85 -8.42
C LEU A 58 5.73 -9.96 -7.42
N ALA A 59 5.32 -9.61 -6.21
CA ALA A 59 4.95 -10.60 -5.18
C ALA A 59 3.79 -11.48 -5.63
N THR A 60 2.76 -10.89 -6.22
CA THR A 60 1.62 -11.64 -6.78
C THR A 60 2.06 -12.54 -7.93
N TYR A 61 2.94 -12.06 -8.81
CA TYR A 61 3.50 -12.86 -9.89
C TYR A 61 4.32 -14.05 -9.37
N VAL A 62 5.22 -13.83 -8.42
CA VAL A 62 6.06 -14.87 -7.81
C VAL A 62 5.20 -15.89 -7.08
N LEU A 63 4.22 -15.45 -6.28
CA LEU A 63 3.30 -16.35 -5.57
C LEU A 63 2.55 -17.27 -6.53
N ARG A 64 2.10 -16.76 -7.68
CA ARG A 64 1.46 -17.59 -8.71
C ARG A 64 2.42 -18.53 -9.41
N SER A 65 3.67 -18.09 -9.64
CA SER A 65 4.68 -18.93 -10.28
C SER A 65 5.05 -20.13 -9.40
N VAL A 66 5.04 -19.96 -8.08
CA VAL A 66 5.42 -21.00 -7.11
C VAL A 66 4.20 -21.84 -6.69
N MET A 67 3.02 -21.24 -6.58
CA MET A 67 1.81 -21.91 -6.10
C MET A 67 0.71 -21.85 -7.17
N ARG A 68 0.27 -23.03 -7.64
CA ARG A 68 -0.82 -23.16 -8.63
C ARG A 68 -2.17 -22.62 -8.12
N SER A 69 -2.39 -22.59 -6.81
CA SER A 69 -3.51 -21.89 -6.18
C SER A 69 -2.99 -20.91 -5.15
N THR A 70 -3.14 -19.61 -5.43
CA THR A 70 -2.86 -18.55 -4.47
C THR A 70 -3.92 -18.58 -3.37
N LEU A 71 -3.56 -19.09 -2.19
CA LEU A 71 -4.41 -19.00 -1.01
C LEU A 71 -4.51 -17.52 -0.61
N PHE A 72 -5.73 -16.98 -0.57
CA PHE A 72 -6.02 -15.59 -0.20
C PHE A 72 -5.24 -15.13 1.03
N TRP A 73 -5.25 -15.95 2.10
CA TRP A 73 -4.58 -15.64 3.36
C TRP A 73 -3.07 -15.50 3.21
N LEU A 74 -2.43 -16.36 2.43
CA LEU A 74 -0.98 -16.30 2.21
C LEU A 74 -0.62 -15.04 1.43
N GLN A 75 -1.38 -14.72 0.38
CA GLN A 75 -1.15 -13.52 -0.40
C GLN A 75 -1.35 -12.25 0.44
N ALA A 76 -2.40 -12.20 1.26
CA ALA A 76 -2.64 -11.08 2.17
C ALA A 76 -1.46 -10.89 3.14
N VAL A 77 -0.99 -11.97 3.78
CA VAL A 77 0.14 -11.93 4.71
C VAL A 77 1.42 -11.45 4.03
N VAL A 78 1.74 -11.97 2.83
CA VAL A 78 2.94 -11.56 2.09
C VAL A 78 2.87 -10.08 1.71
N LEU A 79 1.73 -9.61 1.20
CA LEU A 79 1.58 -8.20 0.82
C LEU A 79 1.60 -7.26 2.03
N ILE A 80 1.05 -7.68 3.17
CA ILE A 80 1.15 -6.94 4.43
C ILE A 80 2.60 -6.86 4.89
N ILE A 81 3.34 -7.97 4.89
CA ILE A 81 4.77 -8.00 5.27
C ILE A 81 5.58 -7.06 4.36
N ILE A 82 5.31 -7.09 3.05
CA ILE A 82 5.92 -6.16 2.10
C ILE A 82 5.55 -4.71 2.45
N GLY A 83 4.28 -4.43 2.74
CA GLY A 83 3.81 -3.10 3.16
C GLY A 83 4.51 -2.59 4.43
N PHE A 84 4.72 -3.47 5.42
CA PHE A 84 5.51 -3.17 6.62
C PHE A 84 6.97 -2.87 6.29
N PHE A 85 7.61 -3.71 5.47
CA PHE A 85 9.00 -3.49 5.10
C PHE A 85 9.16 -2.19 4.32
N VAL A 86 8.24 -1.91 3.41
CA VAL A 86 8.21 -0.73 2.57
C VAL A 86 7.98 0.54 3.41
N SER A 87 7.11 0.51 4.43
CA SER A 87 6.96 1.63 5.39
C SER A 87 8.20 1.89 6.23
N LEU A 88 8.93 0.85 6.66
CA LEU A 88 10.18 1.02 7.40
C LEU A 88 11.28 1.69 6.56
N LEU A 89 11.20 1.59 5.23
CA LEU A 89 12.18 2.21 4.34
C LEU A 89 11.84 3.67 3.98
N VAL A 90 10.59 4.11 4.18
CA VAL A 90 10.14 5.48 3.93
C VAL A 90 11.07 6.56 4.53
N PRO A 91 11.54 6.47 5.79
CA PRO A 91 12.49 7.43 6.36
C PRO A 91 13.82 7.57 5.63
N PHE A 92 14.23 6.52 4.92
CA PHE A 92 15.51 6.47 4.24
C PHE A 92 15.41 6.95 2.78
N TYR A 93 14.19 7.13 2.25
CA TYR A 93 13.98 7.60 0.88
C TYR A 93 13.78 9.12 0.81
N SER A 94 14.89 9.84 0.79
CA SER A 94 14.91 11.30 0.60
C SER A 94 14.29 11.76 -0.73
N GLY A 95 14.32 10.92 -1.77
CA GLY A 95 13.84 11.23 -3.12
C GLY A 95 12.32 11.35 -3.30
N PHE A 96 11.51 10.93 -2.32
CA PHE A 96 10.04 11.04 -2.37
C PHE A 96 9.48 12.11 -1.42
N GLY A 97 10.29 13.13 -1.07
CA GLY A 97 9.85 14.23 -0.19
C GLY A 97 9.96 13.93 1.31
N PHE A 98 10.23 12.67 1.70
CA PHE A 98 10.44 12.28 3.10
C PHE A 98 11.73 12.83 3.71
N GLY A 99 12.72 13.23 2.88
CA GLY A 99 13.95 13.86 3.34
C GLY A 99 13.76 15.26 3.93
N TYR A 100 12.60 15.88 3.69
CA TYR A 100 12.23 17.18 4.26
C TYR A 100 11.42 17.07 5.55
N LEU A 101 11.08 15.85 5.97
CA LEU A 101 10.38 15.62 7.23
C LEU A 101 11.38 15.60 8.37
N ASN A 102 11.03 16.25 9.48
CA ASN A 102 11.91 16.33 10.63
C ASN A 102 12.10 14.94 11.27
N ALA A 103 13.29 14.61 11.76
CA ALA A 103 13.55 13.28 12.35
C ALA A 103 12.66 12.97 13.58
N SER A 104 12.19 14.01 14.27
CA SER A 104 11.22 13.92 15.37
C SER A 104 9.79 13.57 14.91
N TYR A 105 9.44 13.83 13.64
CA TYR A 105 8.15 13.48 13.04
C TYR A 105 8.04 12.00 12.66
N PHE A 106 9.17 11.31 12.46
CA PHE A 106 9.22 9.86 12.34
C PHE A 106 9.00 9.12 13.67
N SER A 107 8.66 9.84 14.74
CA SER A 107 8.13 9.24 15.96
C SER A 107 6.90 8.37 15.65
N SER A 108 6.59 7.45 16.57
CA SER A 108 5.65 6.34 16.44
C SER A 108 4.35 6.63 15.68
N GLU A 109 3.84 7.86 15.73
CA GLU A 109 2.60 8.29 15.06
C GLU A 109 2.67 8.14 13.54
N MET A 110 3.75 8.61 12.90
CA MET A 110 3.86 8.55 11.44
C MET A 110 4.06 7.11 10.95
N ALA A 111 4.77 6.29 11.72
CA ALA A 111 4.90 4.87 11.45
C ALA A 111 3.53 4.16 11.50
N ILE A 112 2.70 4.46 12.51
CA ILE A 112 1.35 3.90 12.62
C ILE A 112 0.49 4.32 11.42
N LEU A 113 0.53 5.60 11.02
CA LEU A 113 -0.20 6.09 9.86
C LEU A 113 0.19 5.36 8.57
N LEU A 114 1.50 5.16 8.36
CA LEU A 114 2.02 4.40 7.21
C LEU A 114 1.61 2.92 7.27
N TYR A 115 1.69 2.29 8.44
CA TYR A 115 1.26 0.90 8.62
C TYR A 115 -0.22 0.73 8.27
N VAL A 116 -1.08 1.61 8.79
CA VAL A 116 -2.52 1.57 8.50
C VAL A 116 -2.78 1.72 6.99
N PHE A 117 -2.11 2.66 6.33
CA PHE A 117 -2.22 2.86 4.89
C PHE A 117 -1.80 1.61 4.09
N PHE A 118 -0.63 1.04 4.37
CA PHE A 118 -0.12 -0.12 3.61
C PHE A 118 -0.87 -1.41 3.92
N ILE A 119 -1.31 -1.63 5.16
CA ILE A 119 -2.14 -2.79 5.53
C ILE A 119 -3.48 -2.73 4.79
N ALA A 120 -4.17 -1.59 4.84
CA ALA A 120 -5.47 -1.44 4.19
C ALA A 120 -5.35 -1.63 2.67
N SER A 121 -4.36 -1.01 2.04
CA SER A 121 -4.10 -1.19 0.60
C SER A 121 -3.73 -2.63 0.24
N ALA A 122 -2.93 -3.33 1.06
CA ALA A 122 -2.59 -4.74 0.85
C ALA A 122 -3.83 -5.65 0.89
N ILE A 123 -4.71 -5.46 1.87
CA ILE A 123 -5.93 -6.25 2.02
C ILE A 123 -6.84 -6.08 0.81
N ILE A 124 -7.09 -4.82 0.40
CA ILE A 124 -7.95 -4.52 -0.75
C ILE A 124 -7.34 -5.04 -2.05
N PHE A 125 -6.02 -4.88 -2.22
CA PHE A 125 -5.33 -5.42 -3.39
C PHE A 125 -5.46 -6.95 -3.44
N THR A 126 -5.30 -7.64 -2.30
CA THR A 126 -5.48 -9.09 -2.21
C THR A 126 -6.91 -9.50 -2.59
N LEU A 127 -7.93 -8.84 -2.03
CA LEU A 127 -9.32 -9.13 -2.36
C LEU A 127 -9.60 -8.93 -3.85
N GLY A 128 -9.17 -7.81 -4.41
CA GLY A 128 -9.39 -7.50 -5.81
C GLY A 128 -8.63 -8.44 -6.76
N THR A 129 -7.41 -8.86 -6.41
CA THR A 129 -6.67 -9.85 -7.22
C THR A 129 -7.39 -11.20 -7.25
N VAL A 130 -7.92 -11.67 -6.11
CA VAL A 130 -8.73 -12.90 -6.06
C VAL A 130 -10.02 -12.77 -6.89
N ILE A 131 -10.71 -11.62 -6.82
CA ILE A 131 -11.90 -11.36 -7.64
C ILE A 131 -11.54 -11.40 -9.13
N ILE A 132 -10.50 -10.67 -9.54
CA ILE A 132 -10.03 -10.64 -10.93
C ILE A 132 -9.68 -12.05 -11.41
N GLU A 133 -8.95 -12.83 -10.60
CA GLU A 133 -8.59 -14.20 -10.93
C GLU A 133 -9.81 -15.11 -11.12
N ARG A 134 -10.77 -15.05 -10.20
CA ARG A 134 -12.01 -15.85 -10.30
C ARG A 134 -12.85 -15.49 -11.52
N THR A 135 -12.87 -14.22 -11.91
CA THR A 135 -13.59 -13.76 -13.10
C THR A 135 -12.95 -14.30 -14.37
N PHE A 136 -11.62 -14.25 -14.51
CA PHE A 136 -10.91 -14.67 -15.73
C PHE A 136 -10.49 -16.14 -15.78
N GLN A 137 -10.67 -16.93 -14.71
CA GLN A 137 -10.54 -18.39 -14.75
C GLN A 137 -11.81 -19.09 -15.25
N ARG A 138 -12.93 -18.38 -15.32
CA ARG A 138 -14.23 -18.90 -15.78
C ARG A 138 -14.52 -18.63 -17.25
N ASP A 139 -13.70 -17.80 -17.89
CA ASP A 139 -13.73 -17.50 -19.33
C ASP A 139 -12.65 -18.33 -20.07
#